data_AF-A0AAN8Q983-F1
#
_entry.id   AF-A0AAN8Q983-F1
#
_cell.length_a   1.000
_cell.length_b   1.000
_cell.length_c   1.000
_cell.angle_alpha   90.00
_cell.angle_beta   90.00
_cell.angle_gamma   90.00
#
_symmetry.space_group_name_H-M   'P 1'
#
loop_
_entity.id
_entity.type
_entity.pdbx_description
1 polymer ?
#
loop_
_entity_poly.entity_id
_entity_poly.type
_entity_poly.pdbx_seq_one_letter_code
_entity_poly.pdbx_strand_id
1 'polypeptide(L)'
;MQGQGVEKDIPRAVTFLKKAVEQGFTPAINALGWYYEQFEKDHQRAVQLWEQADKQGSSDAAMNLGVMNSQGLYPGKAAGKFMAYTYYLKKPGWLHSAG
;
A
#
# COMPACT_ATOMS: atom_id res chain seq x y z
N MET A 1 2.97 32.37 -10.54
CA MET A 1 2.71 31.08 -11.21
C MET A 1 2.09 30.15 -10.19
N GLN A 2 0.76 30.11 -10.11
CA GLN A 2 0.03 29.12 -9.31
C GLN A 2 -0.32 27.98 -10.26
N GLY A 3 0.17 26.77 -9.98
CA GLY A 3 -0.18 25.57 -10.73
C GLY A 3 -1.64 25.22 -10.50
N GLN A 4 -2.53 25.81 -11.29
CA GLN A 4 -3.96 25.55 -11.25
C GLN A 4 -4.25 24.18 -11.87
N GLY A 5 -4.82 23.27 -11.08
CA GLY A 5 -5.64 22.17 -11.58
C GLY A 5 -4.95 20.81 -11.75
N VAL A 6 -4.56 20.17 -10.64
CA VAL A 6 -4.31 18.70 -10.57
C VAL A 6 -5.63 17.91 -10.49
N GLU A 7 -6.73 18.49 -10.96
CA GLU A 7 -8.01 17.80 -11.15
C GLU A 7 -8.04 16.96 -12.44
N LYS A 8 -7.08 17.18 -13.34
CA LYS A 8 -7.01 16.43 -14.60
C LYS A 8 -6.50 15.01 -14.35
N ASP A 9 -7.45 14.09 -14.30
CA ASP A 9 -7.32 12.65 -14.54
C ASP A 9 -7.01 11.71 -13.40
N ILE A 10 -7.22 12.13 -12.15
CA ILE A 10 -7.25 11.19 -11.03
C ILE A 10 -8.19 9.99 -11.32
N PRO A 11 -9.44 10.19 -11.82
CA PRO A 11 -10.32 9.07 -12.16
C PRO A 11 -9.79 8.18 -13.31
N ARG A 12 -9.13 8.76 -14.31
CA ARG A 12 -8.54 8.01 -15.43
C ARG A 12 -7.31 7.21 -14.99
N ALA A 13 -6.43 7.80 -14.20
CA ALA A 13 -5.27 7.12 -13.61
C ALA A 13 -5.70 5.91 -12.77
N VAL A 14 -6.75 6.07 -11.95
CA VAL A 14 -7.32 4.96 -11.15
C VAL A 14 -7.86 3.84 -12.03
N THR A 15 -8.46 4.16 -13.17
CA THR A 15 -8.94 3.15 -14.12
C THR A 15 -7.78 2.34 -14.70
N PHE A 16 -6.66 3.00 -15.05
CA PHE A 16 -5.45 2.30 -15.51
C PHE A 16 -4.82 1.47 -14.41
N LEU A 17 -4.75 1.98 -13.18
CA LEU A 17 -4.26 1.24 -12.02
C LEU A 17 -5.09 -0.03 -11.79
N LYS A 18 -6.43 0.05 -11.82
CA LYS A 18 -7.31 -1.11 -11.67
C LYS A 18 -7.03 -2.20 -12.72
N LYS A 19 -6.88 -1.82 -14.00
CA LYS A 19 -6.51 -2.76 -15.07
C LYS A 19 -5.13 -3.40 -14.85
N ALA A 20 -4.16 -2.63 -14.37
CA ALA A 20 -2.82 -3.16 -14.06
C ALA A 20 -2.83 -4.08 -12.83
N VAL A 21 -3.69 -3.81 -11.84
CA VAL A 21 -3.94 -4.70 -10.69
C VAL A 21 -4.49 -6.05 -11.15
N GLU A 22 -5.44 -6.06 -12.09
CA GLU A 22 -6.00 -7.29 -12.68
C GLU A 22 -4.92 -8.14 -13.39
N GLN A 23 -3.88 -7.49 -13.92
CA GLN A 23 -2.72 -8.15 -14.53
C GLN A 23 -1.65 -8.58 -13.52
N GLY A 24 -1.90 -8.40 -12.22
CA GLY A 24 -0.97 -8.77 -11.15
C GLY A 24 0.22 -7.82 -10.98
N PHE A 25 0.16 -6.60 -11.51
CA PHE A 25 1.27 -5.66 -11.40
C PHE A 25 1.34 -5.06 -9.98
N THR A 26 2.27 -5.57 -9.17
CA THR A 26 2.43 -5.18 -7.77
C THR A 26 2.59 -3.67 -7.53
N PRO A 27 3.34 -2.91 -8.36
CA PRO A 27 3.41 -1.46 -8.20
C PRO A 27 2.06 -0.75 -8.39
N ALA A 28 1.19 -1.25 -9.27
CA ALA A 28 -0.16 -0.72 -9.42
C ALA A 28 -1.05 -1.02 -8.22
N ILE A 29 -0.91 -2.20 -7.60
CA ILE A 29 -1.61 -2.54 -6.36
C ILE A 29 -1.22 -1.54 -5.26
N ASN A 30 0.07 -1.26 -5.11
CA ASN A 30 0.58 -0.31 -4.13
C ASN A 30 0.08 1.12 -4.38
N ALA A 31 0.12 1.59 -5.64
CA ALA A 31 -0.36 2.91 -6.04
C ALA A 31 -1.88 3.06 -5.86
N LEU A 32 -2.65 2.01 -6.13
CA LEU A 32 -4.09 2.02 -5.90
C LEU A 32 -4.42 2.06 -4.39
N GLY A 33 -3.61 1.40 -3.56
CA GLY A 33 -3.72 1.52 -2.10
C GLY A 33 -3.50 2.96 -1.62
N TRP A 34 -2.46 3.62 -2.15
CA TRP A 34 -2.20 5.03 -1.86
C TRP A 34 -3.33 5.95 -2.32
N TYR A 35 -3.92 5.67 -3.48
CA TYR A 35 -5.08 6.42 -3.95
C TYR A 35 -6.25 6.35 -2.96
N TYR A 36 -6.60 5.16 -2.49
CA TYR A 36 -7.71 5.00 -1.55
C TYR A 36 -7.45 5.68 -0.20
N GLU A 37 -6.22 5.64 0.29
CA GLU A 37 -5.88 6.29 1.57
C GLU A 37 -5.84 7.82 1.44
N GLN A 38 -5.27 8.36 0.36
CA GLN A 38 -5.08 9.81 0.23
C GLN A 38 -6.29 10.56 -0.29
N PHE A 39 -7.01 10.03 -1.28
CA PHE A 39 -8.10 10.76 -1.93
C PHE A 39 -9.48 10.31 -1.47
N GLU A 40 -9.71 9.00 -1.36
CA GLU A 40 -11.01 8.45 -0.95
C GLU A 40 -11.14 8.35 0.58
N LYS A 41 -10.02 8.47 1.31
CA LYS A 41 -9.94 8.25 2.77
C LYS A 41 -10.50 6.87 3.20
N ASP A 42 -10.41 5.89 2.31
CA ASP A 42 -10.82 4.50 2.53
C ASP A 42 -9.61 3.68 2.99
N HIS A 43 -9.33 3.75 4.28
CA HIS A 43 -8.21 3.03 4.91
C HIS A 43 -8.36 1.51 4.81
N GLN A 44 -9.59 1.00 4.74
CA GLN A 44 -9.84 -0.44 4.63
C GLN A 44 -9.41 -0.97 3.28
N ARG A 45 -9.81 -0.32 2.18
CA ARG A 45 -9.37 -0.70 0.84
C ARG A 45 -7.87 -0.51 0.67
N ALA A 46 -7.30 0.58 1.21
CA ALA A 46 -5.87 0.82 1.15
C ALA A 46 -5.06 -0.30 1.81
N VAL A 47 -5.43 -0.68 3.05
CA VAL A 47 -4.78 -1.77 3.78
C VAL A 47 -4.92 -3.11 3.05
N GLN A 48 -6.10 -3.44 2.51
CA GLN A 48 -6.30 -4.69 1.76
C GLN A 48 -5.38 -4.78 0.53
N LEU A 49 -5.24 -3.68 -0.22
CA LEU A 49 -4.35 -3.61 -1.37
C LEU A 49 -2.88 -3.73 -0.95
N TRP A 50 -2.48 -3.04 0.11
CA TRP A 50 -1.11 -3.13 0.61
C TRP A 50 -0.79 -4.51 1.22
N GLU A 51 -1.74 -5.19 1.85
CA GLU A 51 -1.57 -6.59 2.27
C GLU A 51 -1.35 -7.52 1.06
N GLN A 52 -2.08 -7.29 -0.04
CA GLN A 52 -1.89 -8.03 -1.28
C GLN A 52 -0.50 -7.76 -1.88
N ALA A 53 -0.07 -6.50 -1.93
CA ALA A 53 1.24 -6.13 -2.46
C ALA A 53 2.39 -6.62 -1.56
N ASP A 54 2.24 -6.60 -0.23
CA ASP A 54 3.22 -7.17 0.72
C ASP A 54 3.39 -8.69 0.50
N LYS A 55 2.29 -9.42 0.30
CA LYS A 55 2.33 -10.85 -0.05
C LYS A 55 3.09 -11.13 -1.35
N GLN A 56 3.17 -10.16 -2.26
CA GLN A 56 3.95 -10.23 -3.49
C GLN A 56 5.37 -9.67 -3.35
N GLY A 57 5.82 -9.36 -2.12
CA GLY A 57 7.17 -8.87 -1.84
C GLY A 57 7.35 -7.37 -1.97
N SER A 58 6.26 -6.59 -2.04
CA SER A 58 6.36 -5.13 -2.09
C SER A 58 6.84 -4.55 -0.76
N SER A 59 8.12 -4.20 -0.78
CA SER A 59 8.83 -3.35 0.17
C SER A 59 8.03 -2.14 0.65
N ASP A 60 7.38 -1.44 -0.28
CA ASP A 60 6.71 -0.17 -0.03
C ASP A 60 5.35 -0.40 0.61
N ALA A 61 4.65 -1.46 0.21
CA ALA A 61 3.39 -1.85 0.82
C ALA A 61 3.58 -2.24 2.30
N ALA A 62 4.66 -2.98 2.62
CA ALA A 62 5.02 -3.31 4.00
C ALA A 62 5.23 -2.05 4.85
N MET A 63 5.91 -1.04 4.29
CA MET A 63 6.13 0.24 4.96
C MET A 63 4.81 0.99 5.18
N ASN A 64 3.95 1.07 4.15
CA ASN A 64 2.64 1.71 4.25
C ASN A 64 1.75 1.05 5.33
N LEU A 65 1.72 -0.28 5.40
CA LEU A 65 1.01 -1.01 6.47
C LEU A 65 1.57 -0.68 7.87
N GLY A 66 2.89 -0.55 7.99
CA GLY A 66 3.55 -0.12 9.22
C GLY A 66 3.10 1.28 9.67
N VAL A 67 2.95 2.21 8.72
CA VAL A 67 2.43 3.57 8.96
C VAL A 67 0.96 3.52 9.38
N MET A 68 0.11 2.78 8.66
CA MET A 68 -1.31 2.64 9.01
C MET A 68 -1.50 2.12 10.43
N ASN A 69 -0.70 1.12 10.81
CA ASN A 69 -0.75 0.55 12.15
C ASN A 69 -0.21 1.50 13.23
N SER A 70 0.87 2.25 12.97
CA SER A 70 1.41 3.21 13.93
C SER A 70 0.47 4.38 14.20
N GLN A 71 -0.32 4.76 13.20
CA GLN A 71 -1.35 5.79 13.29
C GLN A 71 -2.70 5.27 13.80
N GLY A 72 -2.84 3.96 14.01
CA GLY A 72 -4.11 3.34 14.42
C GLY A 72 -5.20 3.35 13.33
N LEU A 73 -4.81 3.56 12.08
CA LEU A 73 -5.71 3.55 10.91
C LEU A 73 -5.82 2.17 10.25
N TYR A 74 -5.12 1.16 10.79
CA TYR A 74 -5.23 -0.23 10.32
C TYR A 74 -6.55 -0.84 10.84
N PRO A 75 -7.54 -1.16 9.97
CA PRO A 75 -8.83 -1.61 10.44
C PRO A 75 -8.78 -2.98 11.15
N GLY A 76 -9.49 -3.09 12.26
CA GLY A 76 -9.60 -4.34 13.03
C GLY A 76 -8.33 -4.73 13.80
N LYS A 77 -7.29 -3.89 13.82
CA LYS A 77 -6.09 -4.09 14.64
C LYS A 77 -5.89 -2.88 15.54
N ALA A 78 -5.75 -3.12 16.85
CA ALA A 78 -5.38 -2.06 17.77
C ALA A 78 -4.00 -1.51 17.38
N ALA A 79 -3.83 -0.19 17.44
CA ALA A 79 -2.54 0.46 17.22
C ALA A 79 -1.49 -0.17 18.14
N GLY A 80 -0.55 -0.92 17.57
CA GLY A 80 0.43 -1.67 18.36
C GLY A 80 1.83 -1.51 17.79
N LYS A 81 2.78 -1.05 18.60
CA LYS A 81 4.21 -0.98 18.24
C LYS A 81 4.75 -2.33 17.73
N PHE A 82 4.17 -3.45 18.19
CA PHE A 82 4.58 -4.81 17.82
C PHE A 82 4.32 -5.15 16.34
N MET A 83 3.16 -4.79 15.78
CA MET A 83 2.87 -5.08 14.37
C MET A 83 3.78 -4.28 13.42
N ALA A 84 3.95 -2.98 13.68
CA ALA A 84 4.92 -2.16 12.93
C ALA A 84 6.32 -2.76 13.03
N TYR A 85 6.76 -3.16 14.22
CA TYR A 85 8.04 -3.82 14.45
C TYR A 85 8.17 -5.15 13.68
N THR A 86 7.13 -5.98 13.62
CA THR A 86 7.14 -7.20 12.79
C THR A 86 7.23 -6.90 11.30
N TYR A 87 6.59 -5.83 10.80
CA TYR A 87 6.72 -5.40 9.40
C TYR A 87 8.13 -4.87 9.09
N TYR A 88 8.72 -4.06 9.99
CA TYR A 88 10.10 -3.58 9.84
C TYR A 88 11.13 -4.73 9.86
N LEU A 89 10.91 -5.76 10.70
CA LEU A 89 11.80 -6.92 10.80
C LEU A 89 11.59 -7.99 9.72
N LYS A 90 10.46 -7.99 9.00
CA LYS A 90 10.19 -8.95 7.92
C LYS A 90 11.11 -8.80 6.71
N LYS A 91 12.01 -7.79 6.70
CA LYS A 91 13.15 -7.71 5.79
C LYS A 91 14.49 -8.02 6.50
N PRO A 92 14.86 -9.29 6.71
CA PRO A 92 16.24 -9.70 6.53
C PRO A 92 16.42 -10.08 5.05
N GLY A 93 17.46 -9.56 4.42
CA GLY A 93 17.74 -9.79 3.00
C GLY A 93 17.78 -11.27 2.62
N TRP A 94 17.53 -11.54 1.33
CA TRP A 94 18.04 -12.68 0.57
C TRP A 94 18.56 -13.86 1.41
N LEU A 95 17.66 -14.66 1.97
CA LEU A 95 17.97 -16.04 2.36
C LEU A 95 16.75 -16.89 2.07
N HIS A 96 16.62 -17.29 0.80
CA HIS A 96 16.55 -18.70 0.41
C HIS A 96 17.10 -18.79 -1.02
N SER A 97 18.42 -18.80 -1.11
CA SER A 97 19.09 -19.68 -2.05
C SER A 97 19.57 -20.90 -1.27
N ALA A 98 19.37 -22.08 -1.87
CA ALA A 98 19.71 -23.45 -1.45
C ALA A 98 18.68 -24.15 -0.52
N GLY A 99 18.21 -25.37 -0.83
CA GLY A 99 18.70 -26.35 -1.81
C GLY A 99 17.63 -27.32 -2.31
#